data_AF-A0A4Y8LAC7-F1
#
_entry.id   AF-A0A4Y8LAC7-F1
#
_cell.length_a   1.000
_cell.length_b   1.000
_cell.length_c   1.000
_cell.angle_alpha   90.00
_cell.angle_beta   90.00
_cell.angle_gamma   90.00
#
_symmetry.space_group_name_H-M   'P 1'
#
loop_
_entity.id
_entity.type
_entity.pdbx_description
1 polymer ?
#
loop_
_entity_poly.entity_id
_entity_poly.type
_entity_poly.pdbx_seq_one_letter_code
_entity_poly.pdbx_strand_id
1 'polypeptide(L)' 'MGKISNFFKNVASEMRKVSWPRRKELTRYTITVLSTVVFVAVFFAIIDMGIDAIINWIL' A
#
# COMPACT_ATOMS: atom_id res chain seq x y z
N MET A 1 -22.07 -29.28 -11.10
CA MET A 1 -21.87 -28.02 -10.36
C MET A 1 -21.42 -28.17 -8.89
N GLY A 2 -21.41 -29.37 -8.28
CA GLY A 2 -20.99 -29.52 -6.86
C GLY A 2 -19.48 -29.54 -6.57
N LYS A 3 -18.62 -29.85 -7.56
CA LYS A 3 -17.16 -29.97 -7.35
C LYS A 3 -16.48 -28.62 -7.04
N ILE A 4 -16.91 -27.55 -7.70
CA ILE A 4 -16.36 -26.19 -7.52
C ILE A 4 -16.74 -25.63 -6.15
N SER A 5 -18.00 -25.80 -5.73
CA SER A 5 -18.46 -25.42 -4.38
C SER A 5 -17.65 -26.12 -3.28
N ASN A 6 -17.39 -27.42 -3.44
CA ASN A 6 -16.57 -28.17 -2.49
C ASN A 6 -15.10 -27.72 -2.51
N PHE A 7 -14.57 -27.34 -3.66
CA PHE A 7 -13.21 -26.78 -3.77
C PHE A 7 -13.07 -25.45 -3.00
N PHE A 8 -13.96 -24.49 -3.20
CA PHE A 8 -13.93 -23.22 -2.45
C PHE A 8 -14.09 -23.43 -0.93
N LYS A 9 -14.90 -24.41 -0.53
CA LYS A 9 -15.08 -24.78 0.88
C LYS A 9 -13.78 -25.33 1.49
N ASN A 10 -13.05 -26.14 0.73
CA ASN A 10 -11.74 -26.66 1.14
C ASN A 10 -10.68 -25.55 1.19
N VAL A 11 -10.64 -24.66 0.20
CA VAL A 11 -9.73 -23.49 0.18
C VAL A 11 -9.99 -22.57 1.38
N ALA A 12 -11.25 -22.25 1.68
CA ALA A 12 -11.60 -21.44 2.85
C ALA A 12 -11.19 -22.11 4.17
N SER A 13 -11.25 -23.44 4.25
CA SER A 13 -10.78 -24.22 5.40
C SER A 13 -9.26 -24.14 5.58
N GLU A 14 -8.50 -24.22 4.49
CA GLU A 14 -7.04 -24.06 4.52
C GLU A 14 -6.61 -22.62 4.82
N MET A 15 -7.30 -21.63 4.26
CA MET A 15 -7.02 -20.21 4.53
C MET A 15 -7.26 -19.82 5.99
N ARG A 16 -8.10 -20.55 6.73
CA ARG A 16 -8.26 -20.40 8.18
C ARG A 16 -7.07 -20.95 8.99
N LYS A 17 -6.29 -21.89 8.43
CA LYS A 17 -5.07 -22.42 9.06
C LYS A 17 -3.87 -21.51 8.84
N VAL A 18 -3.96 -20.58 7.89
CA VAL A 18 -2.93 -19.58 7.65
C VAL A 18 -2.91 -18.58 8.81
N SER A 19 -1.72 -18.31 9.34
CA SER A 19 -1.49 -17.33 10.39
C SER A 19 -1.55 -15.92 9.80
N TRP A 20 -2.76 -15.36 9.72
CA TRP A 20 -2.93 -13.97 9.30
C TRP A 20 -2.33 -13.01 10.33
N PRO A 21 -1.70 -11.91 9.87
CA PRO A 21 -1.13 -10.92 10.77
C PRO A 21 -2.20 -10.33 11.69
N ARG A 22 -1.79 -10.01 12.93
CA ARG A 22 -2.72 -9.44 13.91
C ARG A 22 -3.12 -8.03 13.48
N ARG A 23 -4.35 -7.61 13.76
CA ARG A 23 -4.88 -6.27 13.40
C ARG A 23 -3.95 -5.11 13.79
N LYS A 24 -3.29 -5.21 14.96
CA LYS A 24 -2.32 -4.20 15.42
C LYS A 24 -1.09 -4.07 14.52
N GLU A 25 -0.61 -5.19 14.00
CA GLU A 25 0.57 -5.26 13.13
C GLU A 25 0.25 -4.68 11.74
N LEU A 26 -0.91 -5.04 11.19
CA LEU A 26 -1.45 -4.46 9.96
C LEU A 26 -1.53 -2.93 10.04
N THR A 27 -2.11 -2.39 11.13
CA THR A 27 -2.20 -0.94 11.32
C THR A 27 -0.82 -0.29 11.38
N ARG A 28 0.15 -0.90 12.06
CA ARG A 28 1.53 -0.38 12.11
C ARG A 28 2.16 -0.36 10.72
N TYR A 29 2.00 -1.42 9.93
CA TYR A 29 2.53 -1.45 8.56
C TYR A 29 1.87 -0.40 7.67
N THR A 30 0.55 -0.23 7.76
CA THR A 30 -0.16 0.81 7.01
C THR A 30 0.31 2.22 7.39
N ILE A 31 0.52 2.49 8.68
CA ILE A 31 1.04 3.78 9.15
C ILE A 31 2.46 4.02 8.63
N THR A 32 3.33 3.01 8.69
CA THR A 32 4.69 3.14 8.14
C THR A 32 4.65 3.48 6.66
N VAL A 33 3.88 2.75 5.86
CA VAL A 33 3.76 3.01 4.42
C VAL A 33 3.18 4.40 4.15
N LEU A 34 2.12 4.81 4.86
CA LEU A 34 1.56 6.14 4.72
C LEU A 34 2.60 7.23 5.05
N SER A 35 3.38 7.05 6.12
CA SER A 35 4.40 8.02 6.50
C SER A 35 5.47 8.19 5.42
N THR A 36 5.92 7.09 4.81
CA THR A 36 6.91 7.14 3.72
C THR A 36 6.34 7.76 2.47
N VAL A 37 5.08 7.47 2.13
CA VAL A 37 4.42 8.06 0.96
C VAL A 37 4.25 9.57 1.13
N VAL A 38 3.81 10.03 2.31
CA VAL A 38 3.66 11.46 2.61
C VAL A 38 5.01 12.17 2.52
N PHE A 39 6.07 11.58 3.09
CA PHE A 39 7.42 12.15 3.00
C PHE A 39 7.88 12.32 1.56
N VAL A 40 7.75 11.27 0.74
CA VAL A 40 8.13 11.30 -0.68
C VAL A 40 7.27 12.28 -1.48
N ALA A 41 5.97 12.36 -1.19
CA ALA A 41 5.08 13.30 -1.86
C ALA A 41 5.47 14.77 -1.58
N VAL A 42 5.82 15.10 -0.34
CA VAL A 42 6.31 16.44 0.01
C VAL A 42 7.64 16.75 -0.66
N PHE A 43 8.56 15.76 -0.70
CA PHE A 43 9.83 15.91 -1.38
C PHE A 43 9.67 16.22 -2.86
N PHE A 44 8.81 15.48 -3.57
CA PHE A 44 8.51 15.76 -4.96
C PHE A 44 7.85 17.12 -5.15
N ALA A 45 6.89 17.50 -4.31
CA ALA A 45 6.26 18.83 -4.39
C ALA A 45 7.28 19.97 -4.30
N ILE A 46 8.28 19.86 -3.42
CA ILE A 46 9.36 20.85 -3.32
C ILE A 46 10.22 20.88 -4.58
N ILE A 47 10.57 19.71 -5.11
CA ILE A 47 11.39 19.61 -6.32
C ILE A 47 10.65 20.19 -7.52
N ASP A 48 9.38 19.85 -7.70
CA ASP A 48 8.56 20.33 -8.82
C ASP A 48 8.49 21.86 -8.78
N MET A 49 8.22 22.45 -7.61
CA MET A 49 8.24 23.92 -7.44
C MET A 49 9.62 24.53 -7.70
N GLY A 50 10.70 23.85 -7.29
CA GLY A 50 12.06 24.30 -7.55
C GLY A 50 12.41 24.27 -9.04
N ILE A 51 12.03 23.19 -9.73
CA ILE A 51 12.21 23.05 -11.18
C ILE A 51 11.38 24.08 -11.92
N ASP A 52 10.11 24.26 -11.58
CA ASP A 52 9.22 25.26 -12.18
C ASP A 52 9.79 26.67 -12.03
N ALA A 53 10.33 27.01 -10.85
CA ALA A 53 10.97 28.30 -10.60
C ALA A 53 12.22 28.51 -11.48
N ILE A 54 13.04 27.47 -11.65
CA ILE A 54 14.24 27.53 -12.51
C ILE A 54 13.86 27.66 -13.98
N ILE A 55 12.87 26.90 -14.44
CA ILE A 55 12.39 26.93 -15.83
C ILE A 55 11.81 28.30 -16.15
N ASN A 56 10.96 28.86 -15.28
CA ASN A 56 10.38 30.20 -15.46
C ASN A 56 11.42 31.34 -15.39
N TRP A 57 12.61 31.08 -14.82
CA TRP A 57 13.69 32.07 -14.80
C TRP A 57 14.54 32.03 -16.09
N ILE A 58 14.58 30.88 -16.76
CA ILE A 58 15.37 30.65 -17.98
C ILE A 58 14.59 30.97 -19.26
N LEU A 59 13.29 30.63 -19.32
CA LEU A 59 12.39 30.92 -20.44
C LEU A 59 11.69 32.27 -20.24
#